data_AF-A0A7K4VHZ4-F1
#
_entry.id   AF-A0A7K4VHZ4-F1
#
_cell.length_a   1.000
_cell.length_b   1.000
_cell.length_c   1.000
_cell.angle_alpha   90.00
_cell.angle_beta   90.00
_cell.angle_gamma   90.00
#
_symmetry.space_group_name_H-M   'P 1'
#
loop_
_entity.id
_entity.type
_entity.pdbx_description
1 polymer ?
#
loop_
_entity_poly.entity_id
_entity_poly.type
_entity_poly.pdbx_seq_one_letter_code
_entity_poly.pdbx_strand_id
1 'polypeptide(L)' 'MSETFETLHNLVHKGVKVVMDIPYELWNETSAEVADLKKQCDVLVEEYEDVIEDWYRHHQTEDLSQFLCANHVLKGKDTS' A
#
# COMPACT_ATOMS: atom_id res chain seq x y z
N MET A 1 -0.47 9.59 -6.59
CA MET A 1 0.29 10.84 -6.36
C MET A 1 -0.47 11.64 -5.32
N SER A 2 0.19 12.25 -4.34
CA SER A 2 -0.52 13.07 -3.34
C SER A 2 -0.93 14.41 -3.97
N GLU A 3 -2.15 14.88 -3.65
CA GLU A 3 -2.72 16.15 -4.11
C GLU A 3 -1.80 17.35 -3.78
N THR A 4 -1.07 17.28 -2.67
CA THR A 4 -0.09 18.28 -2.28
C THR A 4 1.08 18.34 -3.25
N PHE A 5 1.62 17.19 -3.67
CA PHE A 5 2.73 17.13 -4.61
C PHE A 5 2.32 17.56 -6.02
N GLU A 6 1.08 17.27 -6.44
CA GLU A 6 0.51 17.84 -7.67
C GLU A 6 0.48 19.37 -7.64
N THR A 7 0.07 19.95 -6.51
CA THR A 7 0.05 21.41 -6.34
C THR A 7 1.46 21.99 -6.40
N LEU A 8 2.44 21.35 -5.75
CA LEU A 8 3.84 21.77 -5.78
C LEU A 8 4.44 21.66 -7.19
N HIS A 9 4.20 20.58 -7.92
CA HIS A 9 4.61 20.42 -9.33
C HIS A 9 4.04 21.52 -10.22
N ASN A 10 2.76 21.87 -10.04
CA ASN A 10 2.11 22.95 -10.79
C ASN A 10 2.74 24.32 -10.51
N LEU A 11 3.19 24.58 -9.28
CA LEU A 11 3.89 25.81 -8.92
C LEU A 11 5.29 25.87 -9.56
N VAL A 12 6.05 24.78 -9.46
CA VAL A 12 7.38 24.65 -10.12
C VAL A 12 7.24 24.84 -11.64
N HIS A 13 6.24 24.21 -12.27
CA HIS A 13 5.97 24.35 -13.70
C HIS A 13 5.58 25.79 -14.11
N LYS A 14 4.96 26.55 -13.21
CA LYS A 14 4.66 27.98 -13.39
C LYS A 14 5.87 28.90 -13.12
N GLY A 15 7.05 28.35 -12.87
CA GLY A 15 8.28 29.10 -12.61
C GLY A 15 8.42 29.59 -11.17
N VAL A 16 7.57 29.13 -10.26
CA VAL A 16 7.70 29.44 -8.83
C VAL A 16 8.84 28.61 -8.26
N LYS A 17 9.82 29.28 -7.65
CA LYS A 17 10.91 28.60 -6.95
C LYS A 17 10.38 28.03 -5.63
N VAL A 18 10.11 26.72 -5.62
CA VAL A 18 9.80 25.97 -4.41
C VAL A 18 11.11 25.38 -3.87
N VAL A 19 11.41 25.63 -2.60
CA VAL A 19 12.55 25.01 -1.90
C VAL A 19 11.99 23.95 -0.97
N MET A 20 12.45 22.71 -1.13
CA MET A 20 12.14 21.59 -0.24
C MET A 20 13.43 20.89 0.18
N ASP A 21 13.41 20.27 1.35
CA ASP A 21 14.52 19.47 1.88
C ASP A 21 14.67 18.10 1.19
N ILE A 22 13.80 17.80 0.21
CA ILE A 22 13.76 16.56 -0.54
C ILE A 22 14.05 16.86 -2.03
N PRO A 23 15.00 16.15 -2.67
CA PRO A 23 15.30 16.29 -4.10
C PRO A 23 14.04 16.11 -4.98
N TYR A 24 13.97 16.89 -6.08
CA TYR A 24 12.81 16.90 -6.99
C TYR A 24 12.45 15.49 -7.52
N GLU A 25 13.44 14.64 -7.74
CA GLU A 25 13.27 13.26 -8.21
C GLU A 25 12.45 12.39 -7.25
N LEU A 26 12.50 12.69 -5.94
CA LEU A 26 11.84 11.91 -4.90
C LEU A 26 10.44 12.45 -4.55
N TRP A 27 9.96 13.50 -5.23
CA TRP A 27 8.65 14.11 -4.94
C TRP A 27 7.47 13.20 -5.28
N ASN A 28 7.69 12.23 -6.16
CA ASN A 28 6.68 11.24 -6.53
C ASN A 28 6.84 9.93 -5.76
N GLU A 29 7.84 9.82 -4.89
CA GLU A 29 8.02 8.64 -4.05
C GLU A 29 6.98 8.64 -2.93
N THR A 30 6.46 7.44 -2.64
CA THR A 30 5.65 7.22 -1.45
C THR A 30 6.53 7.42 -0.21
N SER A 31 5.96 7.88 0.91
CA SER A 31 6.72 8.00 2.15
C SER A 31 7.34 6.66 2.56
N ALA A 32 8.42 6.70 3.34
CA ALA A 32 9.11 5.49 3.79
C ALA A 32 8.16 4.53 4.51
N GLU A 33 7.21 5.05 5.30
CA GLU A 33 6.20 4.28 6.01
C GLU A 33 5.23 3.58 5.05
N VAL A 34 4.80 4.25 3.98
CA VAL A 34 3.91 3.67 2.97
C VAL A 34 4.65 2.63 2.14
N ALA A 35 5.93 2.87 1.80
CA ALA A 35 6.76 1.91 1.10
C ALA A 35 7.02 0.65 1.93
N ASP A 36 7.27 0.81 3.24
CA ASP A 36 7.42 -0.31 4.16
C ASP A 36 6.12 -1.10 4.32
N LEU A 37 4.98 -0.42 4.49
CA LEU A 37 3.67 -1.08 4.54
C LEU A 37 3.38 -1.85 3.24
N LYS A 38 3.68 -1.27 2.08
CA LYS A 38 3.52 -1.95 0.79
C LYS A 38 4.34 -3.24 0.76
N LYS A 39 5.61 -3.20 1.20
CA LYS A 39 6.47 -4.38 1.29
C LYS A 39 5.87 -5.45 2.21
N GLN A 40 5.27 -5.07 3.33
CA GLN A 40 4.58 -6.01 4.21
C GLN A 40 3.37 -6.66 3.51
N CYS A 41 2.61 -5.89 2.72
CA CYS A 41 1.52 -6.44 1.90
C CYS A 41 2.04 -7.39 0.82
N ASP A 42 3.16 -7.08 0.16
CA ASP A 42 3.76 -7.95 -0.86
C ASP A 42 4.14 -9.31 -0.25
N VAL A 43 4.79 -9.33 0.93
CA VAL A 43 5.09 -10.57 1.66
C VAL A 43 3.83 -11.34 2.05
N LEU A 44 2.77 -10.64 2.48
CA LEU A 44 1.49 -11.27 2.81
C LEU A 44 0.86 -11.95 1.60
N VAL A 45 0.91 -11.31 0.43
CA VAL A 45 0.37 -11.89 -0.80
C VAL A 45 1.16 -13.13 -1.21
N GLU A 46 2.50 -13.07 -1.12
CA GLU A 46 3.37 -14.22 -1.40
C GLU A 46 3.13 -15.39 -0.44
N GLU A 47 3.00 -15.15 0.86
CA GLU A 47 2.80 -16.20 1.87
C GLU A 47 1.44 -16.88 1.76
N TYR A 48 0.39 -16.14 1.34
CA TYR A 48 -0.98 -16.62 1.28
C TYR A 48 -1.53 -16.76 -0.15
N GLU A 49 -0.66 -16.88 -1.16
CA GLU A 49 -1.03 -16.96 -2.58
C GLU A 49 -2.11 -18.03 -2.85
N ASP A 50 -1.90 -19.25 -2.35
CA ASP A 50 -2.85 -20.37 -2.53
C ASP A 50 -4.23 -20.07 -1.92
N VAL A 51 -4.26 -19.39 -0.76
CA VAL A 51 -5.50 -19.02 -0.06
C VAL A 51 -6.24 -17.93 -0.83
N ILE A 52 -5.50 -16.95 -1.35
CA ILE A 52 -6.04 -15.88 -2.18
C ILE A 52 -6.61 -16.44 -3.48
N GLU A 53 -5.92 -17.40 -4.10
CA GLU A 53 -6.38 -18.07 -5.32
C GLU A 53 -7.66 -18.89 -5.04
N ASP A 54 -7.71 -19.61 -3.92
CA ASP A 54 -8.91 -20.35 -3.52
C ASP A 54 -10.11 -19.42 -3.28
N TRP A 55 -9.89 -18.30 -2.59
CA TRP A 55 -10.93 -17.29 -2.43
C TRP A 55 -11.44 -16.78 -3.77
N TYR A 56 -10.49 -16.43 -4.65
CA TYR A 56 -10.80 -15.91 -5.98
C TYR A 56 -11.56 -16.92 -6.83
N ARG A 57 -11.32 -18.23 -6.69
CA ARG A 57 -11.99 -19.26 -7.50
C ARG A 57 -13.32 -19.71 -6.92
N HIS A 58 -13.47 -19.74 -5.59
CA HIS A 58 -14.56 -20.45 -4.93
C HIS A 58 -15.34 -19.65 -3.87
N HIS A 59 -14.77 -18.58 -3.29
CA HIS A 59 -15.34 -17.89 -2.12
C HIS A 59 -15.65 -16.41 -2.34
N GLN A 60 -15.86 -15.99 -3.59
CA GLN A 60 -16.13 -14.59 -3.98
C GLN A 60 -17.36 -13.96 -3.30
N THR A 61 -18.26 -14.77 -2.73
CA THR A 61 -19.42 -14.28 -1.95
C THR A 61 -19.06 -13.83 -0.53
N GLU A 62 -17.88 -14.21 -0.03
CA GLU A 62 -17.33 -13.76 1.26
C GLU A 62 -16.39 -12.57 1.04
N ASP A 63 -16.37 -11.62 1.99
CA ASP A 63 -15.42 -10.51 1.94
C ASP A 63 -13.97 -11.03 2.05
N LEU A 64 -13.09 -10.55 1.17
CA LEU A 64 -11.69 -10.99 1.15
C LEU A 64 -10.98 -10.69 2.47
N SER A 65 -11.27 -9.56 3.12
CA SER A 65 -10.62 -9.19 4.39
C SER A 65 -11.04 -10.15 5.49
N GLN A 66 -12.30 -10.58 5.52
CA GLN A 66 -12.76 -11.58 6.46
C GLN A 66 -12.13 -12.95 6.18
N PHE A 67 -12.17 -13.41 4.93
CA PHE A 67 -11.61 -14.69 4.52
C PHE A 67 -10.10 -14.71 4.76
N LEU A 68 -9.34 -13.85 4.07
CA LEU A 68 -7.88 -13.84 4.16
C LEU A 68 -7.41 -13.40 5.55
N CYS A 69 -7.80 -12.23 6.03
CA CYS A 69 -7.17 -11.67 7.23
C CYS A 69 -7.66 -12.37 8.51
N ALA A 70 -8.97 -12.43 8.76
CA ALA A 70 -9.49 -13.01 10.01
C ALA A 70 -9.39 -14.54 10.04
N ASN A 71 -9.79 -15.21 8.96
CA ASN A 71 -9.89 -16.68 8.96
C ASN A 71 -8.58 -17.40 8.64
N HIS A 72 -7.57 -16.71 8.08
CA HIS A 72 -6.28 -17.32 7.73
C HIS A 72 -5.10 -16.61 8.39
N VAL A 73 -4.85 -15.33 8.08
CA VAL A 73 -3.63 -14.62 8.51
C VAL A 73 -3.55 -14.48 10.03
N LEU A 74 -4.65 -14.09 10.67
CA LEU A 74 -4.74 -13.84 12.12
C LEU A 74 -5.14 -15.08 12.92
N LYS A 75 -5.60 -16.14 12.25
CA LYS A 75 -6.11 -17.34 12.91
C LYS A 75 -5.03 -17.97 13.81
N GLY A 76 -5.32 -18.02 15.11
CA GLY A 76 -4.40 -18.59 16.11
C GLY A 76 -3.21 -17.69 16.48
N LYS A 77 -3.15 -16.46 15.95
CA LYS A 77 -2.16 -15.43 16.33
C LYS A 77 -2.69 -14.46 17.39
N ASP A 78 -3.88 -14.69 17.93
CA ASP A 78 -4.41 -13.99 19.09
C ASP A 78 -3.64 -14.41 20.35
N THR A 79 -2.45 -13.86 20.54
CA THR A 79 -1.78 -13.82 21.84
C THR A 79 -2.03 -12.44 22.44
N SER A 80 -2.87 -12.42 23.50
CA SER A 80 -3.12 -11.27 24.38
C SER A 80 -1.85 -10.71 25.02
#